data_AF-A0A9X3LTK0-F1
#
_entry.id   AF-A0A9X3LTK0-F1
#
_cell.length_a   1.000
_cell.length_b   1.000
_cell.length_c   1.000
_cell.angle_alpha   90.00
_cell.angle_beta   90.00
_cell.angle_gamma   90.00
#
_symmetry.space_group_name_H-M   'P 1'
#
loop_
_entity.id
_entity.type
_entity.pdbx_description
1 polymer ?
#
loop_
_entity_poly.entity_id
_entity_poly.type
_entity_poly.pdbx_seq_one_letter_code
_entity_poly.pdbx_strand_id
1 'polypeptide(L)'
;MTSSTTPVENPAEFDDPQAPLKRALKLGGWALVVLTIVSLAVWGGMRDLPGIWGVLIGAAIGGGFVLLTVVSVLATSNTSPSTTMAVVLGSWTLKLVVLIAVLFVLRGMDFYDTAALGVTVILALIVVLGSEVWGIMTTRATYVG
;
A
#
# COMPACT_ATOMS: atom_id res chain seq x y z
N MET A 1 -56.86 -19.02 -2.06
CA MET A 1 -55.64 -19.06 -1.23
C MET A 1 -54.46 -19.18 -2.16
N THR A 2 -53.81 -18.06 -2.52
CA THR A 2 -52.65 -18.02 -3.42
C THR A 2 -51.39 -17.85 -2.56
N SER A 3 -50.56 -18.90 -2.51
CA SER A 3 -49.28 -18.87 -1.81
C SER A 3 -48.31 -17.97 -2.57
N SER A 4 -48.03 -16.78 -2.04
CA SER A 4 -46.95 -15.92 -2.53
C SER A 4 -45.61 -16.46 -2.02
N THR A 5 -44.88 -17.16 -2.87
CA THR A 5 -43.48 -17.52 -2.64
C THR A 5 -42.64 -16.25 -2.78
N THR A 6 -42.31 -15.61 -1.66
CA THR A 6 -41.27 -14.58 -1.64
C THR A 6 -39.95 -15.26 -2.02
N PRO A 7 -39.25 -14.84 -3.08
CA PRO A 7 -37.88 -15.30 -3.30
C PRO A 7 -37.09 -14.91 -2.05
N VAL A 8 -36.56 -15.90 -1.34
CA VAL A 8 -35.61 -15.65 -0.26
C VAL A 8 -34.36 -15.12 -0.96
N GLU A 9 -34.23 -13.80 -0.97
CA GLU A 9 -33.03 -13.11 -1.43
C GLU A 9 -31.85 -13.70 -0.66
N ASN A 10 -30.96 -14.35 -1.40
CA ASN A 10 -29.85 -15.09 -0.84
C ASN A 10 -28.91 -14.09 -0.14
N PRO A 11 -28.77 -14.10 1.20
CA PRO A 11 -27.92 -13.15 1.90
C PRO A 11 -26.42 -13.42 1.68
N ALA A 12 -26.05 -14.23 0.68
CA ALA A 12 -24.67 -14.59 0.39
C ALA A 12 -24.03 -13.70 -0.69
N GLU A 13 -24.79 -12.80 -1.32
CA GLU A 13 -24.27 -11.79 -2.24
C GLU A 13 -23.89 -10.49 -1.50
N PHE A 14 -23.32 -10.62 -0.31
CA PHE A 14 -22.57 -9.53 0.30
C PHE A 14 -21.23 -9.43 -0.43
N ASP A 15 -20.97 -8.24 -1.00
CA ASP A 15 -19.67 -7.78 -1.50
C ASP A 15 -18.48 -8.49 -0.84
N ASP A 16 -17.61 -9.12 -1.63
CA ASP A 16 -16.35 -9.71 -1.17
C ASP A 16 -15.62 -8.67 -0.28
N PRO A 17 -15.52 -8.89 1.05
CA PRO A 17 -14.91 -7.91 1.96
C PRO A 17 -13.45 -7.59 1.60
N GLN A 18 -12.81 -8.45 0.80
CA GLN A 18 -11.45 -8.28 0.31
C GLN A 18 -11.37 -7.52 -1.03
N ALA A 19 -12.48 -7.27 -1.73
CA ALA A 19 -12.49 -6.58 -3.01
C ALA A 19 -11.88 -5.16 -2.95
N PRO A 20 -12.12 -4.34 -1.91
CA PRO A 20 -11.46 -3.04 -1.75
C PRO A 20 -9.95 -3.16 -1.61
N LEU A 21 -9.48 -4.12 -0.81
CA LEU A 21 -8.06 -4.38 -0.60
C LEU A 21 -7.38 -4.83 -1.90
N LYS A 22 -8.01 -5.75 -2.65
CA LYS A 22 -7.50 -6.21 -3.95
C LYS A 22 -7.39 -5.07 -4.96
N ARG A 23 -8.37 -4.15 -4.98
CA ARG A 23 -8.35 -2.95 -5.85
C ARG A 23 -7.24 -1.98 -5.44
N ALA A 24 -7.13 -1.65 -4.15
CA ALA A 24 -6.08 -0.79 -3.63
C ALA A 24 -4.68 -1.37 -3.92
N LEU A 25 -4.50 -2.68 -3.69
CA LEU A 25 -3.26 -3.39 -3.97
C LEU A 25 -2.90 -3.36 -5.47
N LYS A 26 -3.88 -3.59 -6.34
CA LYS A 26 -3.67 -3.59 -7.79
C LYS A 26 -3.34 -2.18 -8.31
N LEU A 27 -4.08 -1.16 -7.87
CA LEU A 27 -3.86 0.23 -8.27
C LEU A 27 -2.53 0.77 -7.72
N GLY A 28 -2.31 0.61 -6.41
CA GLY A 28 -1.06 1.03 -5.76
C GLY A 28 0.15 0.29 -6.32
N GLY A 29 0.03 -1.01 -6.56
CA GLY A 29 1.08 -1.82 -7.21
C GLY A 29 1.41 -1.33 -8.62
N TRP A 30 0.40 -1.10 -9.47
CA TRP A 30 0.62 -0.57 -10.82
C TRP A 30 1.22 0.84 -10.79
N ALA A 31 0.70 1.72 -9.93
CA ALA A 31 1.22 3.07 -9.79
C ALA A 31 2.68 3.06 -9.32
N LEU A 32 3.04 2.17 -8.38
CA LEU A 32 4.42 1.98 -7.93
C LEU A 32 5.32 1.45 -9.05
N VAL A 33 4.85 0.50 -9.86
CA VAL A 33 5.60 -0.02 -11.02
C VAL A 33 5.87 1.09 -12.04
N VAL A 34 4.84 1.85 -12.42
CA VAL A 34 4.97 2.97 -13.36
C VAL A 34 5.95 4.01 -12.81
N LEU A 35 5.79 4.38 -11.54
CA LEU A 35 6.71 5.30 -10.87
C LEU A 35 8.14 4.78 -10.87
N THR A 36 8.34 3.49 -10.61
CA THR A 36 9.68 2.88 -10.61
C THR A 36 10.32 2.96 -11.99
N ILE A 37 9.58 2.65 -13.06
CA ILE A 37 10.08 2.72 -14.43
C ILE A 37 10.47 4.15 -14.80
N VAL A 38 9.60 5.13 -14.51
CA VAL A 38 9.87 6.55 -14.78
C VAL A 38 11.10 7.03 -13.99
N SER A 39 11.17 6.70 -12.70
CA SER A 39 12.30 7.05 -11.86
C SER A 39 13.60 6.39 -12.34
N LEU A 40 13.57 5.12 -12.77
CA LEU A 40 14.74 4.45 -13.34
C LEU A 40 15.24 5.13 -14.62
N ALA A 41 14.33 5.55 -15.50
CA ALA A 41 14.70 6.26 -16.71
C ALA A 41 15.36 7.61 -16.41
N VAL A 42 14.81 8.37 -15.46
CA VAL A 42 15.33 9.69 -15.07
C VAL A 42 16.66 9.55 -14.33
N TRP A 43 16.70 8.78 -13.23
CA TRP A 43 17.88 8.67 -12.38
C TRP A 43 18.97 7.79 -12.96
N GLY A 44 18.62 6.73 -13.69
CA GLY A 44 19.60 5.92 -14.40
C GLY A 44 20.27 6.68 -15.54
N GLY A 45 19.57 7.60 -16.21
CA GLY A 45 20.17 8.47 -17.21
C GLY A 45 21.00 9.62 -16.63
N MET A 46 20.63 10.14 -15.45
CA MET A 46 21.31 11.29 -14.82
C MET A 46 22.46 10.90 -13.88
N ARG A 47 22.40 9.71 -13.27
CA ARG A 47 23.30 9.26 -12.18
C ARG A 47 23.79 7.83 -12.37
N ASP A 48 23.65 7.26 -13.57
CA ASP A 48 24.11 5.92 -13.93
C ASP A 48 23.67 4.85 -12.91
N LEU A 49 24.61 3.99 -12.49
CA LEU A 49 24.37 2.87 -11.59
C LEU A 49 23.96 3.31 -10.17
N PRO A 50 24.57 4.35 -9.54
CA PRO A 50 24.08 4.88 -8.27
C PRO A 50 22.62 5.35 -8.30
N GLY A 51 22.19 5.97 -9.40
CA GLY A 51 20.80 6.37 -9.60
C GLY A 51 19.85 5.18 -9.59
N ILE A 52 20.21 4.12 -10.32
CA ILE A 52 19.43 2.87 -10.38
C ILE A 52 19.27 2.26 -8.98
N TRP A 53 20.35 2.14 -8.21
CA TRP A 53 20.27 1.60 -6.85
C TRP A 53 19.38 2.43 -5.93
N GLY A 54 19.48 3.75 -5.99
CA GLY A 54 18.62 4.66 -5.22
C GLY A 54 17.14 4.42 -5.53
N VAL A 55 16.79 4.28 -6.81
CA VAL A 55 15.41 4.02 -7.24
C VAL A 55 14.92 2.65 -6.78
N LEU A 56 15.72 1.59 -6.97
CA LEU A 56 15.32 0.22 -6.59
C LEU A 56 15.07 0.11 -5.09
N ILE A 57 15.94 0.69 -4.27
CA ILE A 57 15.76 0.71 -2.81
C ILE A 57 14.52 1.53 -2.44
N GLY A 58 14.35 2.71 -3.05
CA GLY A 58 13.19 3.56 -2.75
C GLY A 58 11.86 2.91 -3.11
N ALA A 59 11.80 2.25 -4.27
CA ALA A 59 10.65 1.46 -4.70
C ALA A 59 10.39 0.26 -3.77
N ALA A 60 11.45 -0.44 -3.33
CA ALA A 60 11.34 -1.55 -2.38
C ALA A 60 10.77 -1.10 -1.03
N ILE A 61 11.18 0.07 -0.52
CA ILE A 61 10.62 0.66 0.69
C ILE A 61 9.12 0.94 0.50
N GLY A 62 8.73 1.59 -0.59
CA GLY A 62 7.32 1.85 -0.91
C GLY A 62 6.48 0.58 -1.04
N GLY A 63 6.99 -0.43 -1.75
CA GLY A 63 6.34 -1.74 -1.89
C GLY A 63 6.21 -2.48 -0.56
N GLY A 64 7.23 -2.38 0.30
CA GLY A 64 7.19 -2.92 1.65
C GLY A 64 6.05 -2.34 2.49
N PHE A 65 5.76 -1.04 2.35
CA PHE A 65 4.63 -0.41 3.02
C PHE A 65 3.28 -1.01 2.62
N VAL A 66 3.07 -1.27 1.33
CA VAL A 66 1.86 -1.93 0.80
C VAL A 66 1.72 -3.34 1.38
N LEU A 67 2.80 -4.13 1.36
CA LEU A 67 2.77 -5.51 1.87
C LEU A 67 2.43 -5.55 3.36
N LEU A 68 3.01 -4.65 4.15
CA LEU A 68 2.70 -4.52 5.57
C LEU A 68 1.23 -4.12 5.81
N THR A 69 0.63 -3.29 4.92
CA THR A 69 -0.80 -2.99 4.98
C THR A 69 -1.65 -4.23 4.75
N VAL A 70 -1.36 -5.01 3.71
CA VAL A 70 -2.08 -6.26 3.42
C VAL A 70 -2.01 -7.21 4.62
N VAL A 71 -0.83 -7.40 5.20
CA VAL A 71 -0.64 -8.25 6.39
C VAL A 71 -1.47 -7.75 7.57
N SER A 72 -1.47 -6.43 7.82
CA SER A 72 -2.22 -5.83 8.94
C SER A 72 -3.73 -5.96 8.77
N VAL A 73 -4.24 -5.80 7.55
CA VAL A 73 -5.66 -5.97 7.23
C VAL A 73 -6.08 -7.43 7.38
N LEU A 74 -5.28 -8.37 6.86
CA LEU A 74 -5.55 -9.80 7.00
C LEU A 74 -5.56 -10.22 8.48
N ALA A 75 -4.61 -9.72 9.27
CA ALA A 75 -4.54 -9.99 10.71
C ALA A 75 -5.74 -9.45 11.50
N THR A 76 -6.40 -8.39 11.02
CA THR A 76 -7.51 -7.75 11.74
C THR A 76 -8.90 -8.19 11.28
N SER A 77 -9.01 -8.85 10.12
CA SER A 77 -10.26 -9.24 9.46
C SER A 77 -11.29 -9.98 10.33
N ASN A 78 -10.88 -10.63 11.42
CA ASN A 78 -11.77 -11.36 12.35
C ASN A 78 -11.48 -11.07 13.83
N THR A 79 -10.99 -9.87 14.14
CA THR A 79 -10.61 -9.49 15.52
C THR A 79 -11.62 -8.54 16.17
N SER A 80 -11.60 -8.46 17.50
CA SER A 80 -12.43 -7.51 18.23
C SER A 80 -12.03 -6.05 17.88
N PRO A 81 -12.93 -5.07 18.09
CA PRO A 81 -12.61 -3.66 17.83
C PRO A 81 -11.38 -3.15 18.57
N SER A 82 -11.17 -3.59 19.82
CA SER A 82 -10.00 -3.20 20.63
C SER A 82 -8.70 -3.76 20.05
N THR A 83 -8.71 -5.02 19.59
CA THR A 83 -7.56 -5.63 18.92
C THR A 83 -7.28 -4.99 17.57
N THR A 84 -8.32 -4.67 16.78
CA THR A 84 -8.16 -3.95 15.50
C THR A 84 -7.48 -2.60 15.70
N MET A 85 -7.93 -1.80 16.69
CA MET A 85 -7.32 -0.52 17.01
C MET A 85 -5.85 -0.65 17.44
N ALA A 86 -5.54 -1.66 18.26
CA ALA A 86 -4.17 -1.94 18.69
C ALA A 86 -3.27 -2.31 17.48
N VAL A 87 -3.77 -3.12 16.55
CA VAL A 87 -3.01 -3.51 15.35
C VAL A 87 -2.82 -2.32 14.40
N VAL A 88 -3.82 -1.46 14.21
CA VAL A 88 -3.68 -0.27 13.35
C VAL A 88 -2.61 0.67 13.92
N LEU A 89 -2.68 1.01 15.21
CA LEU A 89 -1.69 1.88 15.85
C LEU A 89 -0.29 1.22 15.91
N GLY A 90 -0.25 -0.07 16.22
CA GLY A 90 0.98 -0.86 16.26
C GLY A 90 1.64 -0.94 14.88
N SER A 91 0.87 -1.18 13.82
CA SER A 91 1.38 -1.26 12.45
C SER A 91 1.92 0.07 11.95
N TRP A 92 1.27 1.19 12.30
CA TRP A 92 1.78 2.53 11.98
C TRP A 92 3.14 2.78 12.64
N THR A 93 3.23 2.48 13.95
CA THR A 93 4.47 2.64 14.71
C THR A 93 5.57 1.73 14.17
N LEU A 94 5.26 0.47 13.91
CA LEU A 94 6.18 -0.50 13.33
C LEU A 94 6.70 -0.04 11.96
N LYS A 95 5.81 0.44 11.08
CA LYS A 95 6.20 0.97 9.76
C LYS A 95 7.20 2.12 9.89
N LEU A 96 6.97 3.07 10.79
CA LEU A 96 7.89 4.19 11.01
C LEU A 96 9.23 3.73 11.58
N VAL A 97 9.22 2.82 12.55
CA VAL A 97 10.45 2.26 13.13
C VAL A 97 11.27 1.53 12.07
N VAL A 98 10.62 0.69 11.26
CA VAL A 98 11.26 -0.04 10.15
C VAL A 98 11.83 0.94 9.12
N LEU A 99 11.05 1.95 8.71
CA LEU A 99 11.52 2.97 7.76
C LEU A 99 12.76 3.69 8.28
N ILE A 100 12.73 4.16 9.54
CA ILE A 100 13.85 4.86 10.16
C ILE A 100 15.07 3.95 10.25
N ALA A 101 14.89 2.69 10.68
CA ALA A 101 15.98 1.72 10.76
C ALA A 101 16.63 1.47 9.41
N VAL A 102 15.83 1.28 8.35
CA VAL A 102 16.32 1.10 6.98
C VAL A 102 17.10 2.34 6.51
N LEU A 103 16.54 3.54 6.67
CA LEU A 103 17.22 4.78 6.27
C LEU A 103 18.50 5.02 7.09
N PHE A 104 18.50 4.65 8.37
CA PHE A 104 19.66 4.76 9.24
C PHE A 104 20.80 3.84 8.78
N VAL A 105 20.48 2.59 8.43
CA VAL A 105 21.45 1.64 7.87
C VAL A 105 22.01 2.15 6.54
N LEU A 106 21.14 2.68 5.67
CA LEU A 106 21.53 3.17 4.36
C LEU A 106 22.43 4.40 4.42
N ARG A 107 22.22 5.32 5.39
CA ARG A 107 22.89 6.62 5.49
C ARG A 107 24.41 6.61 5.28
N GLY A 108 25.11 5.54 5.68
CA GLY A 108 26.57 5.42 5.56
C GLY A 108 27.07 4.77 4.27
N MET A 109 26.18 4.38 3.36
CA MET A 109 26.52 3.64 2.15
C MET A 109 26.61 4.58 0.95
N ASP A 110 27.57 4.36 0.07
CA ASP A 110 27.96 5.25 -1.05
C ASP A 110 27.59 4.69 -2.44
N PHE A 111 27.05 3.47 -2.51
CA PHE A 111 26.71 2.82 -3.78
C PHE A 111 25.45 3.36 -4.46
N TYR A 112 24.66 4.20 -3.78
CA TYR A 112 23.43 4.78 -4.29
C TYR A 112 23.47 6.30 -4.29
N ASP A 113 22.71 6.90 -5.21
CA ASP A 113 22.51 8.35 -5.22
C ASP A 113 21.47 8.77 -4.16
N THR A 114 21.88 9.63 -3.23
CA THR A 114 21.02 10.04 -2.10
C THR A 114 19.77 10.80 -2.56
N ALA A 115 19.87 11.59 -3.64
CA ALA A 115 18.72 12.31 -4.17
C ALA A 115 17.76 11.34 -4.89
N ALA A 116 18.29 10.39 -5.67
CA ALA A 116 17.49 9.35 -6.30
C ALA A 116 16.70 8.52 -5.28
N LEU A 117 17.38 8.08 -4.21
CA LEU A 117 16.75 7.37 -3.10
C LEU A 117 15.67 8.22 -2.43
N GLY A 118 16.03 9.42 -1.97
CA GLY A 118 15.13 10.28 -1.21
C GLY A 118 13.87 10.65 -1.98
N VAL A 119 14.02 11.09 -3.23
CA VAL A 119 12.89 11.46 -4.09
C VAL A 119 12.02 10.24 -4.39
N THR A 120 12.62 9.10 -4.74
CA THR A 120 11.84 7.89 -5.05
C THR A 120 11.08 7.39 -3.83
N VAL A 121 11.69 7.35 -2.64
CA VAL A 121 11.01 6.97 -1.39
C VAL A 121 9.82 7.88 -1.14
N ILE A 122 10.00 9.21 -1.21
CA ILE A 122 8.93 10.17 -0.93
C ILE A 122 7.77 9.97 -1.91
N LEU A 123 8.05 9.92 -3.21
CA LEU A 123 7.00 9.76 -4.22
C LEU A 123 6.33 8.39 -4.11
N ALA A 124 7.10 7.32 -3.86
CA ALA A 124 6.56 5.98 -3.66
C ALA A 124 5.62 5.93 -2.45
N LEU A 125 5.99 6.54 -1.32
CA LEU A 125 5.13 6.61 -0.13
C LEU A 125 3.85 7.42 -0.40
N ILE A 126 3.95 8.56 -1.10
CA ILE A 126 2.78 9.36 -1.48
C ILE A 126 1.83 8.54 -2.35
N VAL A 127 2.35 7.87 -3.39
CA VAL A 127 1.55 7.06 -4.31
C VAL A 127 0.91 5.89 -3.58
N VAL A 128 1.68 5.16 -2.79
CA VAL A 128 1.20 3.98 -2.05
C VAL A 128 0.14 4.39 -1.04
N LEU A 129 0.44 5.32 -0.13
CA LEU A 129 -0.49 5.74 0.90
C LEU A 129 -1.72 6.43 0.30
N GLY A 130 -1.53 7.23 -0.75
CA GLY A 130 -2.63 7.85 -1.49
C GLY A 130 -3.56 6.82 -2.12
N SER A 131 -3.01 5.74 -2.70
CA SER A 131 -3.81 4.65 -3.27
C SER A 131 -4.60 3.88 -2.20
N GLU A 132 -4.03 3.70 -1.01
CA GLU A 132 -4.70 3.08 0.13
C GLU A 132 -5.90 3.93 0.58
N VAL A 133 -5.68 5.24 0.76
CA VAL A 133 -6.74 6.19 1.15
C VAL A 133 -7.85 6.22 0.10
N TRP A 134 -7.49 6.28 -1.18
CA TRP A 134 -8.47 6.29 -2.28
C TRP A 134 -9.33 5.02 -2.29
N GLY A 135 -8.71 3.85 -2.12
CA GLY A 135 -9.42 2.57 -2.07
C GLY A 135 -10.50 2.57 -0.99
N ILE A 136 -10.18 3.08 0.21
CA ILE A 136 -11.14 3.21 1.32
C ILE A 136 -12.28 4.16 0.96
N MET A 137 -11.96 5.34 0.42
CA MET A 137 -12.97 6.35 0.06
C MET A 137 -13.96 5.85 -0.98
N THR A 138 -13.48 5.14 -2.01
CA THR A 138 -14.36 4.58 -3.05
C THR A 138 -15.30 3.49 -2.54
N THR A 139 -14.99 2.86 -1.42
CA THR A 139 -15.82 1.79 -0.84
C THR A 139 -17.04 2.37 -0.11
N ARG A 140 -16.93 3.57 0.47
CA ARG A 140 -18.07 4.20 1.17
C ARG A 140 -19.15 4.74 0.23
N ALA A 141 -18.79 5.09 -1.01
CA ALA A 141 -19.75 5.60 -1.99
C ALA A 141 -20.76 4.53 -2.46
N THR A 142 -20.48 3.24 -2.23
CA THR A 142 -21.37 2.12 -2.60
C THR A 142 -22.39 1.77 -1.52
N TYR A 143 -22.36 2.41 -0.33
CA TYR A 143 -23.31 2.11 0.76
C TYR A 143 -24.60 2.97 0.72
N VAL A 144 -24.92 3.60 -0.40
CA VAL A 144 -26.20 4.30 -0.59
C VAL A 144 -26.74 3.98 -1.98
N GLY A 145 -27.59 2.97 -2.06
CA GLY A 145 -28.29 2.52 -3.27
C GLY A 145 -29.22 1.38 -2.93
#